data_AF-A0A6B9T0F0-F1
#
_entry.id   AF-A0A6B9T0F0-F1
#
_cell.length_a   1.000
_cell.length_b   1.000
_cell.length_c   1.000
_cell.angle_alpha   90.00
_cell.angle_beta   90.00
_cell.angle_gamma   90.00
#
_symmetry.space_group_name_H-M   'P 1'
#
loop_
_entity.id
_entity.type
_entity.pdbx_description
1 polymer ?
#
loop_
_entity_poly.entity_id
_entity_poly.type
_entity_poly.pdbx_seq_one_letter_code
_entity_poly.pdbx_strand_id
1 'polypeptide(L)'
;MSHIVKGKVQVAYKDKELLLKALEGVGVVVENEKLYRVGAGYTFEKYPIVLIDQNNKEHRIGYKEKNGVWEQYQENYGSYGRWTQQASSKVQDRYIAFHYEQQLKEEGFSVTVKQHHDGTLELEAEEAVW
;
A
#
# COMPACT_ATOMS: atom_id res chain seq x y z
N MET A 1 -10.24 -5.72 -23.69
CA MET A 1 -10.38 -4.37 -23.09
C MET A 1 -9.24 -4.19 -22.10
N SER A 2 -8.73 -2.97 -21.92
CA SER A 2 -7.64 -2.71 -20.97
C SER A 2 -8.22 -2.66 -19.56
N HIS A 3 -7.73 -3.50 -18.63
CA HIS A 3 -8.33 -3.69 -17.30
C HIS A 3 -7.52 -3.06 -16.15
N ILE A 4 -6.50 -2.25 -16.45
CA ILE A 4 -5.92 -1.38 -15.43
C ILE A 4 -6.97 -0.35 -15.05
N VAL A 5 -7.45 -0.44 -13.82
CA VAL A 5 -8.47 0.41 -13.25
C VAL A 5 -7.91 1.18 -12.07
N LYS A 6 -8.53 2.30 -11.73
CA LYS A 6 -8.30 2.95 -10.45
C LYS A 6 -8.79 2.01 -9.33
N GLY A 7 -7.91 1.71 -8.39
CA GLY A 7 -8.23 0.90 -7.22
C GLY A 7 -9.29 1.59 -6.35
N LYS A 8 -10.24 0.81 -5.83
CA LYS A 8 -11.21 1.30 -4.86
C LYS A 8 -10.62 1.17 -3.46
N VAL A 9 -10.04 2.25 -2.97
CA VAL A 9 -9.51 2.36 -1.60
C VAL A 9 -10.45 3.23 -0.76
N GLN A 10 -10.61 2.90 0.51
CA GLN A 10 -11.46 3.65 1.45
C GLN A 10 -10.70 4.82 2.10
N VAL A 11 -9.37 4.82 2.00
CA VAL A 11 -8.47 5.81 2.59
C VAL A 11 -7.79 6.62 1.48
N ALA A 12 -7.64 7.93 1.71
CA ALA A 12 -6.84 8.79 0.86
C ALA A 12 -5.39 8.82 1.35
N TYR A 13 -4.46 8.26 0.58
CA TYR A 13 -3.03 8.29 0.89
C TYR A 13 -2.45 9.67 0.58
N LYS A 14 -2.23 10.50 1.59
CA LYS A 14 -1.68 11.87 1.42
C LYS A 14 -0.19 11.92 1.71
N ASP A 15 0.21 11.26 2.80
CA ASP A 15 1.60 11.14 3.19
C ASP A 15 2.30 10.02 2.40
N LYS A 16 3.36 10.39 1.67
CA LYS A 16 4.16 9.45 0.85
C LYS A 16 4.97 8.49 1.73
N GLU A 17 5.55 8.97 2.82
CA GLU A 17 6.44 8.17 3.69
C GLU A 17 5.63 7.10 4.42
N LEU A 18 4.46 7.46 4.96
CA LEU A 18 3.53 6.48 5.53
C LEU A 18 3.05 5.46 4.49
N LEU A 19 2.82 5.90 3.25
CA LEU A 19 2.44 5.00 2.16
C LEU A 19 3.58 4.01 1.87
N LEU A 20 4.82 4.47 1.71
CA LEU A 20 5.97 3.59 1.46
C LEU A 20 6.14 2.58 2.61
N LYS A 21 6.08 3.03 3.87
CA LYS A 21 6.14 2.16 5.07
C LYS A 21 5.02 1.10 5.06
N ALA A 22 3.81 1.48 4.63
CA ALA A 22 2.69 0.55 4.49
C ALA A 22 2.94 -0.51 3.41
N LEU A 23 3.50 -0.11 2.27
CA LEU A 23 3.75 -1.00 1.13
C LEU A 23 4.87 -2.03 1.40
N GLU A 24 5.95 -1.63 2.08
CA GLU A 24 7.11 -2.47 2.36
C GLU A 24 6.76 -3.74 3.15
N GLY A 25 5.73 -3.68 4.00
CA GLY A 25 5.26 -4.85 4.75
C GLY A 25 4.34 -5.79 3.97
N VAL A 26 3.97 -5.46 2.73
CA VAL A 26 3.05 -6.24 1.91
C VAL A 26 3.76 -6.91 0.73
N GLY A 27 4.81 -6.28 0.20
CA GLY A 27 5.53 -6.80 -0.95
C GLY A 27 6.78 -6.00 -1.28
N VAL A 28 7.29 -6.17 -2.50
CA VAL A 28 8.48 -5.44 -2.95
C VAL A 28 8.06 -4.12 -3.56
N VAL A 29 8.60 -3.02 -3.04
CA VAL A 29 8.36 -1.67 -3.56
C VAL A 29 9.47 -1.31 -4.55
N VAL A 30 9.09 -0.88 -5.74
CA VAL A 30 10.01 -0.40 -6.77
C VAL A 30 9.52 0.93 -7.34
N GLU A 31 10.45 1.73 -7.84
CA GLU A 31 10.14 3.04 -8.40
C GLU A 31 10.13 3.04 -9.93
N ASN A 32 9.33 3.93 -10.52
CA ASN A 32 9.32 4.24 -11.95
C ASN A 32 9.16 3.01 -12.87
N GLU A 33 8.25 2.11 -12.47
CA GLU A 33 8.03 0.80 -13.08
C GLU A 33 6.66 0.66 -13.73
N LYS A 34 6.55 -0.36 -14.59
CA LYS A 34 5.32 -0.65 -15.36
C LYS A 34 4.41 -1.62 -14.59
N LEU A 35 3.12 -1.53 -14.85
CA LEU A 35 2.15 -2.56 -14.43
C LEU A 35 2.06 -3.65 -15.48
N TYR A 36 1.59 -4.82 -15.05
CA TYR A 36 1.31 -5.92 -15.96
C TYR A 36 -0.18 -5.96 -16.30
N ARG A 37 -0.49 -6.09 -17.58
CA ARG A 37 -1.85 -6.20 -18.11
C ARG A 37 -2.07 -7.61 -18.64
N VAL A 38 -3.09 -8.29 -18.13
CA VAL A 38 -3.37 -9.69 -18.48
C VAL A 38 -3.58 -9.85 -19.99
N GLY A 39 -2.89 -10.82 -20.58
CA GLY A 39 -2.95 -11.15 -22.01
C GLY A 39 -2.18 -10.21 -22.93
N ALA A 40 -1.63 -9.10 -22.42
CA ALA A 40 -0.94 -8.10 -23.23
C ALA A 40 0.43 -7.67 -22.68
N GLY A 41 0.85 -8.20 -21.53
CA GLY A 41 2.14 -7.90 -20.92
C GLY A 41 2.19 -6.53 -20.27
N TYR A 42 3.38 -5.96 -20.16
CA TYR A 42 3.58 -4.69 -19.45
C TYR A 42 2.89 -3.49 -20.12
N THR A 43 2.38 -2.58 -19.30
CA THR A 43 1.87 -1.28 -19.75
C THR A 43 2.97 -0.42 -20.36
N PHE A 44 2.59 0.56 -21.18
CA PHE A 44 3.54 1.59 -21.62
C PHE A 44 3.79 2.63 -20.52
N GLU A 45 2.74 3.00 -19.79
CA GLU A 45 2.83 3.93 -18.66
C GLU A 45 3.64 3.33 -17.52
N LYS A 46 4.49 4.17 -16.93
CA LYS A 46 5.24 3.93 -15.70
C LYS A 46 4.57 4.64 -14.54
N TYR A 47 4.61 4.01 -13.38
CA TYR A 47 4.08 4.53 -12.13
C TYR A 47 5.25 4.89 -11.21
N PRO A 48 5.22 6.05 -10.54
CA PRO A 48 6.28 6.47 -9.64
C PRO A 48 6.58 5.43 -8.55
N ILE A 49 5.54 4.79 -8.00
CA ILE A 49 5.67 3.73 -7.00
C ILE A 49 4.89 2.51 -7.50
N VAL A 50 5.50 1.33 -7.42
CA VAL A 50 4.86 0.05 -7.75
C VAL A 50 5.12 -0.95 -6.64
N LEU A 51 4.05 -1.52 -6.11
CA LEU A 51 4.08 -2.69 -5.24
C LEU A 51 4.01 -3.96 -6.11
N ILE A 52 4.95 -4.88 -5.89
CA ILE A 52 5.04 -6.17 -6.59
C ILE A 52 4.87 -7.30 -5.57
N ASP A 53 4.06 -8.30 -5.91
CA ASP A 53 3.95 -9.54 -5.13
C ASP A 53 5.31 -10.25 -5.05
N GLN A 54 5.69 -10.68 -3.86
CA GLN A 54 6.92 -11.45 -3.63
C GLN A 54 6.91 -12.79 -4.38
N ASN A 55 5.72 -13.36 -4.58
CA ASN A 55 5.55 -14.69 -5.17
C ASN A 55 5.28 -14.66 -6.67
N ASN A 56 4.83 -13.52 -7.21
CA ASN A 56 4.51 -13.38 -8.63
C ASN A 56 4.81 -11.96 -9.15
N LYS A 57 5.89 -11.82 -9.93
CA LYS A 57 6.33 -10.52 -10.45
C LYS A 57 5.34 -9.83 -11.40
N GLU A 58 4.32 -10.54 -11.88
CA GLU A 58 3.26 -9.96 -12.71
C GLU A 58 2.11 -9.37 -11.88
N HIS A 59 1.97 -9.78 -10.61
CA HIS A 59 1.03 -9.16 -9.69
C HIS A 59 1.58 -7.82 -9.20
N ARG A 60 0.95 -6.73 -9.65
CA ARG A 60 1.43 -5.36 -9.40
C ARG A 60 0.30 -4.39 -9.07
N ILE A 61 0.60 -3.43 -8.19
CA ILE A 61 -0.25 -2.26 -7.91
C ILE A 61 0.62 -1.02 -8.10
N GLY A 62 0.15 -0.07 -8.92
CA GLY A 62 0.82 1.20 -9.15
C GLY A 62 0.19 2.31 -8.34
N TYR A 63 1.01 3.27 -7.92
CA TYR A 63 0.57 4.48 -7.26
C TYR A 63 1.11 5.71 -8.00
N LYS A 64 0.24 6.70 -8.18
CA LYS A 64 0.58 7.97 -8.83
C LYS A 64 -0.06 9.11 -8.07
N GLU A 65 0.71 10.14 -7.78
CA GLU A 65 0.20 11.33 -7.09
C GLU A 65 -0.69 12.15 -8.04
N LYS A 66 -1.85 12.55 -7.53
CA LYS A 66 -2.77 13.47 -8.18
C LYS A 66 -3.46 14.32 -7.13
N ASN A 67 -3.34 15.64 -7.24
CA ASN A 67 -3.92 16.61 -6.30
C ASN A 67 -3.56 16.34 -4.82
N GLY A 68 -2.30 15.97 -4.55
CA GLY A 68 -1.82 15.68 -3.18
C GLY A 68 -2.31 14.36 -2.60
N VAL A 69 -2.86 13.46 -3.44
CA VAL A 69 -3.27 12.11 -3.05
C VAL A 69 -2.61 11.09 -3.97
N TRP A 70 -2.01 10.05 -3.39
CA TRP A 70 -1.48 8.91 -4.11
C TRP A 70 -2.62 7.98 -4.52
N GLU A 71 -3.01 8.06 -5.79
CA GLU A 71 -4.08 7.22 -6.35
C GLU A 71 -3.53 5.84 -6.72
N GLN A 72 -4.29 4.80 -6.38
CA GLN A 72 -3.97 3.42 -6.69
C GLN A 72 -4.49 3.00 -8.08
N TYR A 73 -3.69 2.24 -8.82
CA TYR A 73 -3.99 1.67 -10.14
C TYR A 73 -3.62 0.20 -10.18
N GLN A 74 -4.49 -0.66 -10.69
CA GLN A 74 -4.30 -2.11 -10.61
C GLN A 74 -5.04 -2.89 -11.68
N GLU A 75 -4.63 -4.14 -11.88
CA GLU A 75 -5.42 -5.14 -12.62
C GLU A 75 -6.49 -5.77 -11.71
N ASN A 76 -7.70 -5.95 -12.23
CA ASN A 76 -8.84 -6.50 -11.48
C ASN A 76 -9.39 -7.81 -12.07
N TYR A 77 -8.67 -8.44 -13.00
CA TYR A 77 -9.07 -9.69 -13.63
C TYR A 77 -8.47 -10.93 -12.94
N GLY A 78 -9.28 -11.98 -12.77
CA GLY A 78 -8.81 -13.31 -12.36
C GLY A 78 -8.00 -13.34 -11.05
N SER A 79 -6.87 -14.06 -11.06
CA SER A 79 -5.95 -14.16 -9.92
C SER A 79 -5.30 -12.82 -9.55
N TYR A 80 -5.02 -11.96 -10.53
CA TYR A 80 -4.47 -10.62 -10.34
C TYR A 80 -5.45 -9.79 -9.52
N GLY A 81 -6.74 -9.78 -9.88
CA GLY A 81 -7.79 -9.06 -9.14
C GLY A 81 -7.94 -9.53 -7.70
N ARG A 82 -7.87 -10.85 -7.44
CA ARG A 82 -7.92 -11.39 -6.08
C ARG A 82 -6.73 -10.93 -5.25
N TRP A 83 -5.53 -11.02 -5.80
CA TRP A 83 -4.32 -10.58 -5.10
C TRP A 83 -4.35 -9.06 -4.86
N THR A 84 -4.70 -8.26 -5.87
CA THR A 84 -4.72 -6.80 -5.72
C THR A 84 -5.72 -6.36 -4.67
N GLN A 85 -6.90 -7.00 -4.57
CA GLN A 85 -7.86 -6.73 -3.48
C GLN A 85 -7.28 -7.04 -2.10
N GLN A 86 -6.67 -8.22 -1.92
CA GLN A 86 -6.06 -8.62 -0.65
C GLN A 86 -4.90 -7.69 -0.25
N ALA A 87 -4.00 -7.40 -1.19
CA ALA A 87 -2.87 -6.51 -0.95
C ALA A 87 -3.35 -5.09 -0.62
N SER A 88 -4.36 -4.58 -1.35
CA SER A 88 -4.94 -3.26 -1.09
C SER A 88 -5.54 -3.14 0.31
N SER A 89 -6.20 -4.19 0.80
CA SER A 89 -6.75 -4.19 2.17
C SER A 89 -5.62 -4.07 3.19
N LYS A 90 -4.58 -4.91 3.06
CA LYS A 90 -3.42 -4.89 3.96
C LYS A 90 -2.69 -3.54 3.93
N VAL A 91 -2.52 -2.94 2.76
CA VAL A 91 -1.90 -1.61 2.64
C VAL A 91 -2.74 -0.55 3.35
N GLN A 92 -4.06 -0.59 3.22
CA GLN A 92 -4.95 0.34 3.93
C GLN A 92 -4.84 0.19 5.45
N ASP A 93 -4.91 -1.04 5.96
CA ASP A 93 -4.81 -1.31 7.39
C ASP A 93 -3.47 -0.82 7.96
N ARG A 94 -2.37 -1.09 7.25
CA ARG A 94 -1.03 -0.62 7.65
C ARG A 94 -0.90 0.90 7.59
N TYR A 95 -1.45 1.53 6.55
CA TYR A 95 -1.41 2.98 6.42
C TYR A 95 -2.15 3.68 7.56
N ILE A 96 -3.35 3.19 7.90
CA ILE A 96 -4.15 3.68 9.03
C ILE A 96 -3.37 3.50 10.33
N ALA A 97 -2.78 2.31 10.55
CA ALA A 97 -2.02 2.03 11.75
C ALA A 97 -0.83 2.99 11.93
N PHE A 98 -0.05 3.24 10.89
CA PHE A 98 1.08 4.17 10.97
C PHE A 98 0.65 5.63 11.08
N HIS A 99 -0.50 5.98 10.54
CA HIS A 99 -1.08 7.31 10.76
C HIS A 99 -1.45 7.52 12.23
N TYR A 100 -2.09 6.53 12.86
CA TYR A 100 -2.39 6.58 14.31
C TYR A 100 -1.13 6.56 15.17
N GLU A 101 -0.12 5.76 14.79
CA GLU A 101 1.19 5.76 15.45
C GLU A 101 1.79 7.17 15.50
N GLN A 102 1.78 7.86 14.36
CA GLN A 102 2.30 9.21 14.26
C GLN A 102 1.49 10.19 15.11
N GLN A 103 0.15 10.14 15.02
CA GLN A 103 -0.72 11.01 15.79
C GLN A 103 -0.49 10.85 17.31
N LEU A 104 -0.42 9.62 17.81
CA LEU A 104 -0.21 9.35 19.23
C LEU A 104 1.18 9.80 19.71
N LYS A 105 2.21 9.67 18.88
CA LYS A 105 3.55 10.21 19.18
C LYS A 105 3.54 11.75 19.25
N GLU A 106 2.81 12.41 18.36
CA GLU A 106 2.62 13.87 18.39
C GLU A 106 1.86 14.34 19.64
N GLU A 107 0.93 13.52 20.13
CA GLU A 107 0.20 13.74 21.38
C GLU A 107 1.05 13.44 22.64
N GLY A 108 2.29 12.95 22.48
CA GLY A 108 3.23 12.71 23.58
C GLY A 108 3.20 11.29 24.15
N PHE A 109 2.51 10.34 23.52
CA PHE A 109 2.54 8.94 23.93
C PHE A 109 3.81 8.23 23.45
N SER A 110 4.30 7.29 24.26
CA SER A 110 5.27 6.28 23.83
C SER A 110 4.53 5.17 23.10
N VAL A 111 4.74 5.04 21.78
CA VAL A 111 4.01 4.07 20.95
C VAL A 111 4.92 2.96 20.45
N THR A 112 4.51 1.71 20.68
CA THR A 112 5.15 0.51 20.16
C THR A 112 4.25 -0.16 19.10
N VAL A 113 4.80 -0.41 17.91
CA VAL A 113 4.11 -1.17 16.86
C VAL A 113 4.63 -2.60 16.86
N LYS A 114 3.74 -3.57 17.10
CA LYS A 114 4.03 -4.99 17.00
C LYS A 114 3.38 -5.55 15.73
N GLN A 115 4.18 -6.25 14.92
CA GLN A 115 3.67 -6.98 13.77
C GLN A 115 3.61 -8.47 14.10
N HIS A 116 2.41 -9.04 14.00
CA HIS A 116 2.17 -10.45 14.25
C HIS A 116 2.51 -11.31 13.02
N HIS A 117 2.66 -12.62 13.23
CA HIS A 117 3.02 -13.58 12.17
C HIS A 117 1.99 -13.65 11.03
N ASP A 118 0.73 -13.33 11.30
CA ASP A 118 -0.34 -13.27 10.30
C ASP A 118 -0.36 -11.94 9.51
N GLY A 119 0.53 -11.00 9.85
CA GLY A 119 0.65 -9.69 9.23
C GLY A 119 -0.24 -8.61 9.83
N THR A 120 -1.01 -8.93 10.88
CA THR A 120 -1.76 -7.92 11.64
C THR A 120 -0.80 -7.01 12.42
N LEU A 121 -1.23 -5.76 12.62
CA LEU A 121 -0.49 -4.76 13.38
C LEU A 121 -1.22 -4.46 14.68
N GLU A 122 -0.47 -4.42 15.76
CA GLU A 122 -0.91 -4.00 17.08
C GLU A 122 -0.16 -2.73 17.49
N LEU A 123 -0.90 -1.75 17.99
CA LEU A 123 -0.39 -0.47 18.47
C LEU A 123 -0.61 -0.41 19.97
N GLU A 124 0.48 -0.39 20.73
CA GLU A 124 0.46 -0.16 22.17
C GLU A 124 0.94 1.27 22.42
N ALA A 125 0.13 2.07 23.11
CA ALA A 125 0.47 3.45 23.48
C ALA A 125 0.46 3.58 25.00
N GLU A 126 1.58 4.03 25.55
CA GLU A 126 1.74 4.32 26.97
C GLU A 126 1.93 5.82 27.17
N GLU A 127 1.27 6.38 28.19
CA GLU A 127 1.46 7.78 28.55
C GLU A 127 2.93 7.97 28.97
N ALA A 128 3.63 8.90 28.32
CA ALA A 128 5.01 9.18 28.67
C ALA A 128 5.03 9.82 30.07
N VAL A 129 5.33 9.00 31.09
CA VAL A 129 5.48 9.51 32.45
C VAL A 129 6.80 10.29 32.51
N TRP A 130 6.66 11.62 32.47
CA TRP A 130 7.68 12.63 32.74
C TRP A 130 8.46 12.40 34.04
#